data_AF-A0ABD0RRN7-F1
#
_entry.id   AF-A0ABD0RRN7-F1
#
_cell.length_a   1.000
_cell.length_b   1.000
_cell.length_c   1.000
_cell.angle_alpha   90.00
_cell.angle_beta   90.00
_cell.angle_gamma   90.00
#
_symmetry.space_group_name_H-M   'P 1'
#
loop_
_entity.id
_entity.type
_entity.pdbx_description
1 polymer ?
#
loop_
_entity_poly.entity_id
_entity_poly.type
_entity_poly.pdbx_seq_one_letter_code
_entity_poly.pdbx_strand_id
1 'polypeptide(L)' 'TMYLLGYIPKDDRLYLGDKELNIVSYSLLVSVLEYQTAVMRRDFGMADKVLPTIPKEQRTRVAHFLEKQ' A
#
# COMPACT_ATOMS: atom_id res chain seq x y z
N THR A 1 -15.99 3.51 15.87
CA THR A 1 -16.19 2.78 14.60
C THR A 1 -15.78 3.69 13.48
N MET A 2 -14.87 3.26 12.61
CA MET A 2 -14.44 4.04 11.44
C MET A 2 -15.31 3.70 10.24
N TYR A 3 -15.66 4.71 9.46
CA TYR A 3 -16.40 4.63 8.21
C TYR A 3 -15.47 4.98 7.05
N LEU A 4 -15.49 4.17 6.01
CA LEU A 4 -14.71 4.44 4.81
C LEU A 4 -15.35 5.61 4.03
N LEU A 5 -14.63 6.72 3.92
CA LEU A 5 -15.09 7.91 3.17
C LEU A 5 -14.75 7.78 1.68
N GLY A 6 -13.63 7.13 1.35
CA GLY A 6 -13.24 6.86 -0.04
C GLY A 6 -11.74 6.74 -0.24
N TYR A 7 -11.34 6.25 -1.41
CA TYR A 7 -9.94 6.21 -1.87
C TYR A 7 -9.74 7.27 -2.95
N ILE A 8 -8.72 8.11 -2.79
CA ILE A 8 -8.30 9.10 -3.78
C ILE A 8 -7.03 8.58 -4.45
N PRO A 9 -7.11 8.09 -5.72
CA PRO A 9 -5.95 7.53 -6.42
C PRO A 9 -4.84 8.54 -6.64
N LYS A 10 -5.20 9.83 -6.77
CA LYS A 10 -4.25 10.92 -7.03
C LYS A 10 -3.20 11.07 -5.93
N ASP A 11 -3.57 10.75 -4.70
CA ASP A 11 -2.72 10.91 -3.51
C ASP A 11 -2.34 9.56 -2.87
N ASP A 12 -2.74 8.42 -3.48
CA ASP A 12 -2.62 7.08 -2.90
C ASP A 12 -3.14 7.00 -1.46
N ARG A 13 -4.28 7.66 -1.19
CA ARG A 13 -4.80 7.83 0.18
C ARG A 13 -6.21 7.32 0.35
N LEU A 14 -6.38 6.54 1.41
CA LEU A 14 -7.65 6.07 1.94
C LEU A 14 -8.10 7.03 3.05
N TYR A 15 -9.28 7.61 2.91
CA TYR A 15 -9.86 8.49 3.92
C TYR A 15 -10.88 7.73 4.74
N LEU A 16 -10.72 7.78 6.06
CA LEU A 16 -11.61 7.18 7.05
C LEU A 16 -12.15 8.30 7.93
N GLY A 17 -13.45 8.26 8.20
CA GLY A 17 -14.14 9.17 9.11
C GLY A 17 -14.61 8.42 10.34
N ASP A 18 -14.47 8.98 11.53
CA ASP A 18 -15.13 8.44 12.73
C ASP A 18 -16.46 9.17 13.03
N LYS A 19 -17.13 8.74 14.11
CA LYS A 19 -18.41 9.32 14.56
C LYS A 19 -18.29 10.73 15.15
N GLU A 20 -17.07 11.16 15.48
CA GLU A 20 -16.73 12.46 16.06
C GLU A 20 -16.26 13.46 14.99
N LEU A 21 -16.47 13.15 13.70
CA LEU A 21 -16.04 13.93 12.53
C LEU A 21 -14.51 14.01 12.36
N ASN A 22 -13.74 13.13 13.00
CA ASN A 22 -12.31 13.06 12.75
C ASN A 22 -12.04 12.39 11.40
N ILE A 23 -11.22 13.04 10.55
CA ILE A 23 -10.79 12.51 9.26
C ILE A 23 -9.35 11.99 9.41
N VAL A 24 -9.16 10.70 9.17
CA VAL A 24 -7.85 10.05 9.15
C VAL A 24 -7.55 9.60 7.74
N SER A 25 -6.42 10.04 7.18
CA SER A 25 -5.93 9.56 5.88
C SER A 25 -4.83 8.52 6.08
N TYR A 26 -4.99 7.35 5.49
CA TYR A 26 -3.93 6.34 5.40
C TYR A 26 -3.33 6.36 4.00
N SER A 27 -2.01 6.42 3.92
CA SER A 27 -1.30 6.18 2.66
C SER A 27 -1.41 4.71 2.30
N LEU A 28 -2.21 4.41 1.28
CA LEU A 28 -2.39 3.08 0.71
C LEU A 28 -1.73 3.08 -0.66
N LEU A 29 -0.44 2.73 -0.70
CA LEU A 29 0.25 2.57 -1.96
C LEU A 29 -0.16 1.24 -2.59
N VAL A 30 -0.96 1.33 -3.64
CA VAL A 30 -1.44 0.16 -4.40
C VAL A 30 -0.25 -0.66 -4.91
N SER A 31 0.83 -0.01 -5.34
CA SER A 31 2.05 -0.70 -5.79
C SER A 31 2.71 -1.56 -4.71
N VAL A 32 2.68 -1.16 -3.43
CA VAL A 32 3.21 -2.00 -2.35
C VAL A 32 2.35 -3.24 -2.16
N LEU A 33 1.03 -3.07 -2.26
CA LEU A 33 0.05 -4.13 -2.08
C LEU A 33 0.10 -5.14 -3.25
N GLU A 34 0.23 -4.64 -4.47
CA GLU A 34 0.46 -5.43 -5.69
C GLU A 34 1.78 -6.19 -5.62
N TYR A 35 2.86 -5.55 -5.16
CA TYR A 35 4.15 -6.21 -4.97
C TYR A 35 4.06 -7.35 -3.95
N GLN A 36 3.48 -7.09 -2.77
CA GLN A 36 3.28 -8.13 -1.75
C GLN A 36 2.43 -9.29 -2.28
N THR A 37 1.37 -8.97 -3.02
CA THR A 37 0.51 -9.99 -3.64
C THR A 37 1.26 -10.82 -4.69
N ALA A 38 2.07 -10.17 -5.52
CA ALA A 38 2.90 -10.82 -6.54
C ALA A 38 3.95 -11.76 -5.92
N VAL A 39 4.64 -11.29 -4.87
CA VAL A 39 5.60 -12.09 -4.09
C VAL A 39 4.93 -13.30 -3.44
N MET A 40 3.77 -13.11 -2.78
CA MET A 40 3.01 -14.22 -2.19
C MET A 40 2.56 -15.26 -3.22
N ARG A 41 2.28 -14.82 -4.46
CA ARG A 41 1.94 -15.69 -5.60
C ARG A 41 3.16 -16.31 -6.28
N ARG A 42 4.38 -15.99 -5.83
CA ARG A 42 5.66 -16.36 -6.47
C ARG A 42 5.80 -15.84 -7.90
N ASP A 43 5.05 -14.79 -8.24
CA ASP A 43 5.14 -14.10 -9.52
C ASP A 43 6.15 -12.95 -9.40
N PHE A 44 7.43 -13.32 -9.47
CA PHE A 44 8.52 -12.35 -9.39
C PHE A 44 8.62 -11.46 -10.63
N GLY A 45 8.07 -11.89 -11.77
CA GLY A 45 8.03 -11.09 -12.99
C GLY A 45 7.08 -9.89 -12.89
N MET A 46 5.93 -10.08 -12.24
CA MET A 46 5.04 -8.99 -11.87
C MET A 46 5.65 -8.11 -10.76
N ALA A 47 6.27 -8.72 -9.75
CA ALA A 47 6.89 -8.00 -8.64
C ALA A 47 8.00 -7.03 -9.11
N ASP A 48 8.88 -7.45 -10.02
CA ASP A 48 9.94 -6.61 -10.57
C ASP A 48 9.42 -5.41 -11.37
N LYS A 49 8.26 -5.54 -12.04
CA LYS A 49 7.62 -4.44 -12.77
C LYS A 49 7.00 -3.40 -11.85
N VAL A 50 6.53 -3.82 -10.67
CA VAL A 50 5.89 -2.96 -9.68
C VAL A 50 6.90 -2.33 -8.72
N LEU A 51 8.05 -2.98 -8.47
CA LEU A 51 9.13 -2.43 -7.64
C LEU A 51 9.57 -0.98 -8.00
N PRO A 52 9.72 -0.58 -9.28
CA PRO A 52 10.10 0.80 -9.62
C PRO A 52 9.02 1.84 -9.31
N THR A 53 7.74 1.46 -9.26
CA THR A 53 6.65 2.39 -8.92
C THR A 53 6.55 2.65 -7.41
N ILE A 54 7.22 1.84 -6.59
CA ILE A 54 7.27 2.01 -5.13
C ILE A 54 8.29 3.11 -4.76
N PRO A 55 7.86 4.17 -4.05
CA PRO A 55 8.74 5.22 -3.54
C PRO A 55 9.85 4.65 -2.67
N LYS A 56 11.05 5.24 -2.76
CA LYS A 56 12.25 4.75 -2.06
C LYS A 56 12.06 4.64 -0.55
N GLU A 57 11.28 5.54 0.05
CA GLU A 57 10.94 5.55 1.48
C GLU A 57 10.22 4.28 1.94
N GLN A 58 9.46 3.63 1.03
CA GLN A 58 8.72 2.41 1.34
C GLN A 58 9.46 1.14 0.90
N ARG A 59 10.54 1.25 0.12
CA ARG A 59 11.35 0.09 -0.29
C ARG A 59 11.95 -0.65 0.90
N THR A 60 12.33 0.03 1.98
CA THR A 60 12.82 -0.62 3.22
C THR A 60 11.76 -1.51 3.85
N ARG A 61 10.49 -1.08 3.86
CA ARG A 61 9.37 -1.91 4.35
C ARG A 61 9.15 -3.15 3.48
N VAL A 62 9.26 -2.98 2.17
CA VAL A 62 9.12 -4.08 1.19
C VAL A 62 10.29 -5.06 1.29
N ALA A 63 11.52 -4.58 1.44
CA ALA A 63 12.69 -5.42 1.67
C ALA A 63 12.55 -6.26 2.95
N HIS A 64 12.09 -5.63 4.04
CA HIS A 64 11.86 -6.35 5.29
C HIS A 64 10.73 -7.38 5.20
N PHE A 65 9.76 -7.18 4.31
CA PHE A 65 8.73 -8.18 4.00
C PHE A 65 9.32 -9.41 3.29
N LEU A 66 10.26 -9.21 2.36
CA LEU A 66 10.96 -10.30 1.68
C LEU A 66 11.87 -11.10 2.63
N GLU A 67 12.55 -10.43 3.56
CA GLU A 67 13.40 -11.08 4.57
C GLU A 67 12.62 -11.95 5.57
N LYS A 68 11.34 -11.62 5.81
CA LYS A 68 10.48 -12.36 6.73
C LYS A 68 9.82 -13.60 6.12
N GLN A 69 10.10 -13.91 4.85
CA GLN A 69 9.44 -14.97 4.09
C GLN A 69 10.16 -16.32 4.16
#